data_AF-X0ZPC5-F1
#
_entry.id   AF-X0ZPC5-F1
#
_cell.length_a   1.000
_cell.length_b   1.000
_cell.length_c   1.000
_cell.angle_alpha   90.00
_cell.angle_beta   90.00
_cell.angle_gamma   90.00
#
_symmetry.space_group_name_H-M   'P 1'
#
loop_
_entity.id
_entity.type
_entity.pdbx_description
1 polymer ?
#
loop_
_entity_poly.entity_id
_entity_poly.type
_entity_poly.pdbx_seq_one_letter_code
_entity_poly.pdbx_strand_id
1 'polypeptide(L)'
;YYAKGDFKSTRAYYQKLVRLDREYKASPEVMADLCLYTIDTGYLYENLDIMDDWKSSYLTISYKPNQKFTTVLSASWLDRFNETDSNFGLGFYADLSSSLNAHFGVTLTPRPDFSPSQRYDIDLVLKAKGGTSFLGGLDYLIFDEGVVQVYAAGIEQYLTGKIYFSYQLFHSRDYDGAASDSHLAKLNFSRERSYLYTLGYAAGSEAFLVESRQEIMDVETKTFFVILKRWFNPKWGMNINASYHDRKNSYLKRSIGAGHFF
;
A
#
# COMPACT_ATOMS: atom_id res chain seq x y z
N TYR A 1 -4.93 4.18 -2.49
CA TYR A 1 -4.10 2.96 -2.57
C TYR A 1 -2.89 3.12 -1.67
N TYR A 2 -2.92 2.52 -0.47
CA TYR A 2 -2.07 2.89 0.66
C TYR A 2 -0.59 2.48 0.56
N ALA A 3 0.21 3.30 1.24
CA ALA A 3 1.66 3.49 1.21
C ALA A 3 2.51 2.39 1.89
N LYS A 4 1.99 1.17 2.13
CA LYS A 4 2.72 0.12 2.88
C LYS A 4 4.07 -0.28 2.23
N GLY A 5 4.25 -0.02 0.93
CA GLY A 5 5.50 -0.27 0.20
C GLY A 5 6.46 0.93 0.09
N ASP A 6 6.01 2.15 0.39
CA ASP A 6 6.76 3.40 0.14
C ASP A 6 7.72 3.77 1.27
N PHE A 7 7.64 3.08 2.42
CA PHE A 7 8.44 3.40 3.61
C PHE A 7 9.40 2.26 4.03
N LYS A 8 9.61 1.27 3.15
CA LYS A 8 10.51 0.13 3.40
C LYS A 8 11.93 0.63 3.75
N SER A 9 12.61 -0.09 4.64
CA SER A 9 14.03 0.11 5.02
C SER A 9 15.04 -0.16 3.89
N THR A 10 14.60 -0.22 2.64
CA THR A 10 15.39 -0.53 1.43
C THR A 10 16.54 0.44 1.14
N ARG A 11 16.66 1.50 1.93
CA ARG A 11 17.73 2.51 1.90
C ARG A 11 19.14 1.91 1.81
N ALA A 12 19.44 0.84 2.56
CA ALA A 12 20.78 0.23 2.54
C ALA A 12 21.13 -0.44 1.20
N TYR A 13 20.15 -1.06 0.53
CA TYR A 13 20.33 -1.70 -0.78
C TYR A 13 20.50 -0.64 -1.89
N TYR A 14 19.65 0.39 -1.88
CA TYR A 14 19.71 1.48 -2.87
C TYR A 14 20.95 2.38 -2.69
N GLN A 15 21.38 2.65 -1.45
CA GLN A 15 22.64 3.37 -1.21
C GLN A 15 23.87 2.56 -1.63
N LYS A 16 23.83 1.23 -1.57
CA LYS A 16 24.91 0.37 -2.08
C LYS A 16 25.00 0.46 -3.61
N LEU A 17 23.86 0.52 -4.31
CA LEU A 17 23.81 0.77 -5.75
C LEU A 17 24.35 2.16 -6.12
N VAL A 18 24.00 3.21 -5.36
CA VAL A 18 24.53 4.58 -5.54
C VAL A 18 26.03 4.68 -5.23
N ARG A 19 26.55 3.91 -4.27
CA ARG A 19 28.00 3.87 -3.95
C ARG A 19 28.83 3.13 -4.98
N LEU A 20 28.26 2.12 -5.65
CA LEU A 20 28.94 1.32 -6.66
C LEU A 20 29.10 2.05 -8.00
N ASP A 21 28.38 3.17 -8.20
CA ASP A 21 28.49 4.00 -9.39
C ASP A 21 28.46 5.50 -9.01
N ARG A 22 29.66 6.11 -8.87
CA ARG A 22 29.83 7.50 -8.37
C ARG A 22 29.22 8.58 -9.28
N GLU A 23 28.85 8.25 -10.52
CA GLU A 23 28.16 9.16 -11.44
C GLU A 23 26.62 9.06 -11.34
N TYR A 24 26.12 8.07 -10.60
CA TYR A 24 24.69 7.86 -10.40
C TYR A 24 24.13 8.82 -9.33
N LYS A 25 23.74 10.03 -9.72
CA LYS A 25 22.85 10.87 -8.88
C LYS A 25 21.57 10.07 -8.62
N ALA A 26 21.34 9.69 -7.34
CA ALA A 26 20.17 8.91 -6.96
C ALA A 26 18.88 9.63 -7.41
N SER A 27 17.86 8.87 -7.82
CA SER A 27 16.57 9.46 -8.18
C SER A 27 15.98 10.19 -6.96
N PRO A 28 15.25 11.30 -7.16
CA PRO A 28 14.40 11.93 -6.16
C PRO A 28 13.57 10.95 -5.32
N GLU A 29 13.07 9.85 -5.89
CA GLU A 29 12.44 8.74 -5.17
C GLU A 29 13.36 8.15 -4.09
N VAL A 30 14.59 7.78 -4.48
CA VAL A 30 15.61 7.28 -3.56
C VAL A 30 16.01 8.34 -2.54
N MET A 31 16.05 9.63 -2.93
CA MET A 31 16.38 10.74 -2.01
C MET A 31 15.27 11.03 -0.99
N ALA A 32 13.99 10.95 -1.38
CA ALA A 32 12.87 11.05 -0.45
C ALA A 32 12.92 9.91 0.57
N ASP A 33 13.37 8.73 0.15
CA ASP A 33 13.67 7.62 1.04
C ASP A 33 14.82 7.89 2.02
N LEU A 34 15.66 8.89 1.73
CA LEU A 34 16.75 9.34 2.61
C LEU A 34 16.33 10.40 3.63
N CYS A 35 15.16 11.00 3.51
CA CYS A 35 14.70 12.04 4.43
C CYS A 35 14.46 11.48 5.85
N LEU A 36 14.80 12.29 6.86
CA LEU A 36 14.56 11.92 8.27
C LEU A 36 13.07 11.86 8.58
N TYR A 37 12.30 12.75 7.96
CA TYR A 37 10.85 12.79 8.02
C TYR A 37 10.30 12.79 6.60
N THR A 38 9.18 12.11 6.38
CA THR A 38 8.36 12.33 5.20
C THR A 38 6.92 12.53 5.61
N ILE A 39 6.21 13.39 4.89
CA ILE A 39 4.77 13.60 5.08
C ILE A 39 4.09 13.28 3.77
N ASP A 40 3.06 12.45 3.78
CA ASP A 40 2.20 12.14 2.63
C ASP A 40 0.75 12.39 3.02
N THR A 41 0.03 13.14 2.22
CA THR A 41 -1.38 13.40 2.43
C THR A 41 -2.11 13.37 1.10
N GLY A 42 -3.34 12.91 1.11
CA GLY A 42 -4.14 12.86 -0.11
C GLY A 42 -5.62 12.75 0.15
N TYR A 43 -6.34 12.88 -0.95
CA TYR A 43 -7.77 12.74 -1.06
C TYR A 43 -8.10 11.79 -2.21
N LEU A 44 -9.11 10.95 -2.02
CA LEU A 44 -9.62 10.01 -3.00
C LEU A 44 -11.14 10.18 -3.04
N TYR A 45 -11.67 10.33 -4.24
CA TYR A 45 -13.10 10.30 -4.51
C TYR A 45 -13.40 9.08 -5.38
N GLU A 46 -14.45 8.35 -5.03
CA GLU A 46 -14.86 7.13 -5.73
C GLU A 46 -16.34 7.29 -6.11
N ASN A 47 -16.61 7.30 -7.41
CA ASN A 47 -17.96 7.32 -7.93
C ASN A 47 -18.49 5.89 -8.08
N LEU A 48 -19.64 5.62 -7.45
CA LEU A 48 -20.35 4.35 -7.53
C LEU A 48 -21.61 4.52 -8.40
N ASP A 49 -21.98 3.49 -9.16
CA ASP A 49 -23.09 3.56 -10.12
C ASP A 49 -24.48 3.35 -9.51
N ILE A 50 -24.58 2.59 -8.41
CA ILE A 50 -25.85 2.23 -7.76
C ILE A 50 -25.93 2.61 -6.28
N MET A 51 -24.91 3.28 -5.74
CA MET A 51 -24.81 3.67 -4.33
C MET A 51 -24.24 5.09 -4.21
N ASP A 52 -24.29 5.67 -3.01
CA ASP A 52 -23.66 6.94 -2.72
C ASP A 52 -22.13 6.87 -2.91
N ASP A 53 -21.57 7.96 -3.43
CA ASP A 53 -20.14 8.09 -3.70
C ASP A 53 -19.32 8.01 -2.42
N TRP A 54 -18.13 7.41 -2.51
CA TRP A 54 -17.21 7.32 -1.39
C TRP A 54 -16.13 8.39 -1.44
N LYS A 55 -15.65 8.76 -0.26
CA LYS A 55 -14.56 9.72 -0.12
C LYS A 55 -13.61 9.22 0.94
N SER A 56 -12.32 9.44 0.72
CA SER A 56 -11.33 9.25 1.77
C SER A 56 -10.27 10.33 1.73
N SER A 57 -9.76 10.65 2.91
CA SER A 57 -8.59 11.50 3.07
C SER A 57 -7.62 10.84 4.03
N TYR A 58 -6.33 11.08 3.83
CA TYR A 58 -5.31 10.48 4.67
C TYR A 58 -4.16 11.45 4.93
N LEU A 59 -3.48 11.19 6.04
CA LEU A 59 -2.22 11.80 6.43
C LEU A 59 -1.31 10.69 6.95
N THR A 60 -0.10 10.61 6.43
CA THR A 60 0.94 9.71 6.88
C THR A 60 2.21 10.51 7.17
N ILE A 61 2.81 10.27 8.32
CA ILE A 61 4.08 10.87 8.73
C ILE A 61 5.05 9.72 9.00
N SER A 62 6.16 9.67 8.27
CA SER A 62 7.23 8.72 8.56
C SER A 62 8.41 9.40 9.26
N TYR A 63 9.06 8.67 10.16
CA TYR A 63 10.28 9.07 10.84
C TYR A 63 11.32 7.96 10.71
N LYS A 64 12.50 8.29 10.16
CA LYS A 64 13.58 7.36 9.83
C LYS A 64 14.83 7.67 10.68
N PRO A 65 14.83 7.36 12.00
CA PRO A 65 15.92 7.75 12.91
C PRO A 65 17.26 7.13 12.53
N ASN A 66 17.25 5.98 11.86
CA ASN A 66 18.45 5.34 11.32
C ASN A 66 18.09 4.54 10.07
N GLN A 67 19.11 3.94 9.44
CA GLN A 67 18.96 3.25 8.16
C GLN A 67 18.18 1.94 8.23
N LYS A 68 18.05 1.33 9.42
CA LYS A 68 17.41 0.03 9.62
C LYS A 68 15.98 0.13 10.13
N PHE A 69 15.55 1.31 10.56
CA PHE A 69 14.29 1.46 11.28
C PHE A 69 13.51 2.69 10.80
N THR A 70 12.23 2.49 10.54
CA THR A 70 11.27 3.55 10.20
C THR A 70 10.03 3.39 11.08
N THR A 71 9.56 4.47 11.68
CA THR A 71 8.25 4.54 12.32
C THR A 71 7.31 5.34 11.43
N VAL A 72 6.06 4.93 11.37
CA VAL A 72 5.02 5.57 10.56
C VAL A 72 3.82 5.85 11.44
N LEU A 73 3.33 7.08 11.43
CA LEU A 73 2.04 7.46 11.98
C LEU A 73 1.09 7.68 10.81
N SER A 74 -0.12 7.14 10.90
CA SER A 74 -1.16 7.36 9.91
C SER A 74 -2.47 7.80 10.56
N ALA A 75 -3.21 8.63 9.84
CA ALA A 75 -4.59 8.96 10.11
C ALA A 75 -5.36 8.93 8.80
N SER A 76 -6.57 8.37 8.79
CA SER A 76 -7.45 8.42 7.63
C SER A 76 -8.89 8.63 8.05
N TRP A 77 -9.62 9.39 7.24
CA TRP A 77 -11.05 9.63 7.37
C TRP A 77 -11.75 9.06 6.15
N LEU A 78 -12.72 8.19 6.38
CA LEU A 78 -13.41 7.41 5.37
C LEU A 78 -14.90 7.75 5.45
N ASP A 79 -15.49 8.18 4.35
CA ASP A 79 -16.93 8.44 4.18
C ASP A 79 -17.45 7.43 3.16
N ARG A 80 -18.18 6.43 3.67
CA ARG A 80 -18.67 5.26 2.92
C ARG A 80 -19.96 4.77 3.54
N PHE A 81 -20.85 4.19 2.74
CA PHE A 81 -22.11 3.60 3.23
C PHE A 81 -23.01 4.57 4.03
N ASN A 82 -22.89 5.89 3.80
CA ASN A 82 -23.51 6.95 4.59
C ASN A 82 -23.05 7.02 6.06
N GLU A 83 -21.92 6.40 6.38
CA GLU A 83 -21.27 6.42 7.67
C GLU A 83 -19.84 6.98 7.56
N THR A 84 -19.22 7.31 8.69
CA THR A 84 -17.88 7.91 8.70
C THR A 84 -16.98 7.29 9.75
N ASP A 85 -15.89 6.69 9.28
CA ASP A 85 -14.86 6.13 10.14
C ASP A 85 -13.59 6.99 10.17
N SER A 86 -12.91 6.96 11.31
CA SER A 86 -11.60 7.59 11.51
C SER A 86 -10.61 6.56 12.03
N ASN A 87 -9.59 6.29 11.24
CA ASN A 87 -8.59 5.26 11.55
C ASN A 87 -7.28 5.94 11.94
N PHE A 88 -6.62 5.43 12.98
CA PHE A 88 -5.33 5.92 13.46
C PHE A 88 -4.35 4.76 13.55
N GLY A 89 -3.23 4.87 12.85
CA GLY A 89 -2.24 3.81 12.73
C GLY A 89 -0.86 4.18 13.23
N LEU A 90 -0.16 3.17 13.72
CA LEU A 90 1.25 3.20 14.08
C LEU A 90 1.93 1.98 13.43
N GLY A 91 2.89 2.25 12.55
CA GLY A 91 3.67 1.25 11.81
C GLY A 91 5.15 1.32 12.13
N PHE A 92 5.81 0.18 12.02
CA PHE A 92 7.24 0.01 12.22
C PHE A 92 7.82 -0.84 11.11
N TYR A 93 8.87 -0.35 10.45
CA TYR A 93 9.67 -1.13 9.52
C TYR A 93 11.05 -1.36 10.12
N ALA A 94 11.55 -2.59 10.06
CA ALA A 94 12.86 -2.96 10.56
C ALA A 94 13.62 -3.85 9.57
N ASP A 95 14.88 -3.53 9.27
CA ASP A 95 15.83 -4.48 8.69
C ASP A 95 16.32 -5.42 9.80
N LEU A 96 15.73 -6.63 9.88
CA LEU A 96 16.13 -7.66 10.83
C LEU A 96 17.50 -8.27 10.47
N SER A 97 17.81 -8.33 9.17
CA SER A 97 19.11 -8.74 8.65
C SER A 97 19.43 -7.99 7.34
N SER A 98 20.55 -8.32 6.69
CA SER A 98 20.87 -7.79 5.36
C SER A 98 19.89 -8.25 4.26
N SER A 99 19.19 -9.38 4.48
CA SER A 99 18.26 -9.98 3.53
C SER A 99 16.82 -9.96 4.00
N LEU A 100 16.52 -9.67 5.27
CA LEU A 100 15.16 -9.72 5.81
C LEU A 100 14.73 -8.36 6.34
N ASN A 101 13.64 -7.84 5.77
CA ASN A 101 12.90 -6.71 6.32
C ASN A 101 11.57 -7.20 6.88
N ALA A 102 11.14 -6.58 7.99
CA ALA A 102 9.85 -6.79 8.60
C ALA A 102 9.09 -5.48 8.74
N HIS A 103 7.78 -5.58 8.68
CA HIS A 103 6.82 -4.53 9.00
C HIS A 103 5.85 -5.04 10.07
N PHE A 104 5.55 -4.19 11.05
CA PHE A 104 4.47 -4.39 12.01
C PHE A 104 3.65 -3.10 12.10
N GLY A 105 2.35 -3.19 11.88
CA GLY A 105 1.41 -2.09 11.98
C GLY A 105 0.28 -2.42 12.95
N VAL A 106 -0.19 -1.41 13.68
CA VAL A 106 -1.45 -1.45 14.40
C VAL A 106 -2.28 -0.25 13.97
N THR A 107 -3.56 -0.47 13.69
CA THR A 107 -4.53 0.58 13.39
C THR A 107 -5.73 0.42 14.32
N LEU A 108 -6.20 1.54 14.85
CA LEU A 108 -7.36 1.61 15.74
C LEU A 108 -8.43 2.52 15.11
N THR A 109 -9.69 2.08 15.24
CA THR A 109 -10.87 2.83 14.83
C THR A 109 -11.73 3.06 16.06
N PRO A 110 -11.72 4.26 16.67
CA PRO A 110 -12.35 4.48 17.97
C PRO A 110 -13.88 4.31 17.99
N ARG A 111 -14.53 4.54 16.84
CA ARG A 111 -15.96 4.39 16.62
C ARG A 111 -16.13 3.79 15.22
N PRO A 112 -16.04 2.47 15.07
CA PRO A 112 -16.15 1.82 13.78
C PRO A 112 -17.62 1.61 13.41
N ASP A 113 -18.03 2.12 12.26
CA ASP A 113 -19.30 1.79 11.60
C ASP A 113 -19.12 0.70 10.53
N PHE A 114 -17.96 0.67 9.85
CA PHE A 114 -17.66 -0.36 8.84
C PHE A 114 -16.21 -0.87 8.84
N SER A 115 -15.28 -0.10 9.39
CA SER A 115 -13.86 -0.44 9.51
C SER A 115 -13.66 -1.40 10.68
N PRO A 116 -12.58 -2.20 10.70
CA PRO A 116 -12.25 -2.96 11.88
C PRO A 116 -11.97 -2.03 13.06
N SER A 117 -12.44 -2.39 14.25
CA SER A 117 -12.11 -1.69 15.50
C SER A 117 -10.59 -1.69 15.73
N GLN A 118 -9.92 -2.80 15.37
CA GLN A 118 -8.48 -2.96 15.44
C GLN A 118 -7.97 -3.75 14.24
N ARG A 119 -6.82 -3.35 13.71
CA ARG A 119 -6.13 -4.06 12.63
C ARG A 119 -4.66 -4.20 12.98
N TYR A 120 -4.13 -5.41 12.83
CA TYR A 120 -2.71 -5.70 12.94
C TYR A 120 -2.19 -6.13 11.59
N ASP A 121 -1.11 -5.52 11.14
CA ASP A 121 -0.47 -5.79 9.87
C ASP A 121 0.94 -6.34 10.14
N ILE A 122 1.28 -7.48 9.58
CA ILE A 122 2.60 -8.09 9.70
C ILE A 122 3.08 -8.43 8.30
N ASP A 123 4.19 -7.82 7.84
CA ASP A 123 4.79 -8.17 6.56
C ASP A 123 6.26 -8.55 6.71
N LEU A 124 6.71 -9.47 5.88
CA LEU A 124 8.09 -9.91 5.76
C LEU A 124 8.52 -9.83 4.30
N VAL A 125 9.70 -9.26 4.08
CA VAL A 125 10.34 -9.16 2.77
C VAL A 125 11.70 -9.83 2.84
N LEU A 126 11.83 -10.97 2.16
CA LEU A 126 13.09 -11.69 2.01
C LEU A 126 13.75 -11.32 0.67
N LYS A 127 14.80 -10.51 0.74
CA LYS A 127 15.64 -10.11 -0.39
C LYS A 127 16.52 -11.29 -0.82
N ALA A 128 16.29 -11.78 -2.03
CA ALA A 128 17.10 -12.80 -2.67
C ALA A 128 18.13 -12.17 -3.65
N LYS A 129 19.00 -12.99 -4.23
CA LYS A 129 19.95 -12.53 -5.25
C LYS A 129 19.23 -12.17 -6.55
N GLY A 130 19.87 -11.37 -7.40
CA GLY A 130 19.35 -11.04 -8.73
C GLY A 130 18.18 -10.05 -8.76
N GLY A 131 18.00 -9.25 -7.70
CA GLY A 131 16.91 -8.28 -7.63
C GLY A 131 15.54 -8.94 -7.40
N THR A 132 15.51 -10.18 -6.92
CA THR A 132 14.27 -10.86 -6.52
C THR A 132 14.03 -10.64 -5.03
N SER A 133 12.78 -10.46 -4.61
CA SER A 133 12.38 -10.54 -3.20
C SER A 133 11.09 -11.36 -3.06
N PHE A 134 10.96 -12.07 -1.94
CA PHE A 134 9.76 -12.81 -1.57
C PHE A 134 9.01 -12.04 -0.50
N LEU A 135 7.68 -12.01 -0.63
CA LEU A 135 6.77 -11.32 0.26
C LEU A 135 5.94 -12.35 1.03
N GLY A 136 5.80 -12.14 2.34
CA GLY A 136 4.83 -12.84 3.17
C GLY A 136 4.13 -11.81 4.05
N GLY A 137 2.83 -11.94 4.24
CA GLY A 137 2.06 -11.01 5.05
C GLY A 137 0.88 -11.66 5.77
N LEU A 138 0.47 -11.03 6.86
CA LEU A 138 -0.75 -11.33 7.62
C LEU A 138 -1.39 -10.00 8.04
N ASP A 139 -2.60 -9.77 7.58
CA ASP A 139 -3.48 -8.76 8.15
C ASP A 139 -4.50 -9.48 9.05
N TYR A 140 -4.58 -9.06 10.31
CA TYR A 140 -5.52 -9.58 11.30
C TYR A 140 -6.46 -8.45 11.72
N LEU A 141 -7.73 -8.56 11.35
CA LEU A 141 -8.72 -7.50 11.47
C LEU A 141 -9.82 -7.92 12.45
N ILE A 142 -10.11 -7.07 13.43
CA ILE A 142 -11.12 -7.31 14.45
C ILE A 142 -12.30 -6.38 14.18
N PHE A 143 -13.43 -6.97 13.80
CA PHE A 143 -14.73 -6.31 13.70
C PHE A 143 -15.57 -6.67 14.93
N ASP A 144 -16.70 -5.99 15.12
CA ASP A 144 -17.62 -6.29 16.21
C ASP A 144 -18.27 -7.68 16.03
N GLU A 145 -18.46 -8.12 14.79
CA GLU A 145 -19.03 -9.42 14.45
C GLU A 145 -18.03 -10.57 14.54
N GLY A 146 -16.72 -10.29 14.45
CA GLY A 146 -15.69 -11.32 14.47
C GLY A 146 -14.36 -10.90 13.87
N VAL A 147 -13.53 -11.90 13.59
CA VAL A 147 -12.16 -11.70 13.11
C VAL A 147 -12.04 -12.11 11.65
N VAL A 148 -11.40 -11.26 10.86
CA VAL A 148 -10.96 -11.58 9.50
C VAL A 148 -9.44 -11.69 9.45
N GLN A 149 -8.95 -12.71 8.77
CA GLN A 149 -7.52 -12.94 8.54
C GLN A 149 -7.25 -12.88 7.05
N VAL A 150 -6.22 -12.14 6.64
CA VAL A 150 -5.76 -12.09 5.26
C VAL A 150 -4.29 -12.48 5.22
N TYR A 151 -3.98 -13.58 4.55
CA TYR A 151 -2.63 -14.05 4.30
C TYR A 151 -2.17 -13.57 2.94
N ALA A 152 -0.97 -13.03 2.86
CA ALA A 152 -0.37 -12.60 1.60
C ALA A 152 0.91 -13.40 1.32
N ALA A 153 1.09 -13.83 0.08
CA ALA A 153 2.34 -14.40 -0.41
C ALA A 153 2.66 -13.84 -1.78
N GLY A 154 3.91 -13.47 -2.05
CA GLY A 154 4.24 -12.83 -3.30
C GLY A 154 5.71 -12.80 -3.67
N ILE A 155 5.95 -12.25 -4.84
CA ILE A 155 7.27 -12.06 -5.42
C ILE A 155 7.39 -10.64 -5.99
N GLU A 156 8.56 -10.07 -5.79
CA GLU A 156 9.01 -8.79 -6.30
C GLU A 156 10.23 -9.04 -7.18
N GLN A 157 10.27 -8.49 -8.39
CA GLN A 157 11.40 -8.61 -9.30
C GLN A 157 11.78 -7.24 -9.89
N TYR A 158 13.01 -6.83 -9.61
CA TYR A 158 13.65 -5.70 -10.26
C TYR A 158 14.26 -6.21 -11.57
N LEU A 159 13.59 -5.96 -12.69
CA LEU A 159 14.04 -6.38 -14.02
C LEU A 159 15.19 -5.50 -14.50
N THR A 160 15.11 -4.21 -14.21
CA THR A 160 16.15 -3.23 -14.47
C THR A 160 16.15 -2.19 -13.34
N GLY A 161 17.10 -1.25 -13.35
CA GLY A 161 17.05 -0.08 -12.45
C GLY A 161 15.89 0.88 -12.68
N LYS A 162 15.02 0.62 -13.68
CA LYS A 162 13.87 1.45 -14.04
C LYS A 162 12.54 0.69 -14.06
N ILE A 163 12.58 -0.64 -14.09
CA ILE A 163 11.39 -1.49 -14.25
C ILE A 163 11.37 -2.47 -13.09
N TYR A 164 10.24 -2.45 -12.38
CA TYR A 164 10.01 -3.27 -11.22
C TYR A 164 8.62 -3.92 -11.33
N PHE A 165 8.55 -5.24 -11.14
CA PHE A 165 7.32 -6.02 -11.19
C PHE A 165 7.05 -6.64 -9.83
N SER A 166 5.78 -6.71 -9.43
CA SER A 166 5.36 -7.46 -8.25
C SER A 166 4.09 -8.23 -8.50
N TYR A 167 4.01 -9.41 -7.92
CA TYR A 167 2.81 -10.23 -7.86
C TYR A 167 2.57 -10.71 -6.43
N GLN A 168 1.33 -10.60 -5.96
CA GLN A 168 0.90 -11.10 -4.66
C GLN A 168 -0.40 -11.89 -4.82
N LEU A 169 -0.47 -13.03 -4.15
CA LEU A 169 -1.69 -13.78 -3.87
C LEU A 169 -2.11 -13.44 -2.44
N PHE A 170 -3.39 -13.18 -2.25
CA PHE A 170 -4.01 -13.02 -0.94
C PHE A 170 -5.04 -14.13 -0.76
N HIS A 171 -5.07 -14.69 0.44
CA HIS A 171 -6.07 -15.63 0.89
C HIS A 171 -6.71 -15.06 2.14
N SER A 172 -8.01 -14.75 2.11
CA SER A 172 -8.75 -14.25 3.26
C SER A 172 -9.68 -15.31 3.83
N ARG A 173 -9.89 -15.25 5.15
CA ARG A 173 -10.84 -16.07 5.89
C ARG A 173 -11.65 -15.17 6.83
N ASP A 174 -12.96 -15.16 6.64
CA ASP A 174 -13.93 -14.46 7.48
C ASP A 174 -14.30 -15.32 8.71
N TYR A 175 -14.94 -14.71 9.71
CA TYR A 175 -15.35 -15.35 10.96
C TYR A 175 -16.42 -16.43 10.76
N ASP A 176 -17.23 -16.29 9.70
CA ASP A 176 -18.19 -17.31 9.25
C ASP A 176 -17.52 -18.51 8.56
N GLY A 177 -16.18 -18.49 8.44
CA GLY A 177 -15.40 -19.54 7.77
C GLY A 177 -15.36 -19.44 6.25
N ALA A 178 -16.08 -18.48 5.66
CA ALA A 178 -15.97 -18.15 4.25
C ALA A 178 -14.53 -17.75 3.92
N ALA A 179 -14.01 -18.28 2.81
CA ALA A 179 -12.67 -17.99 2.35
C ALA A 179 -12.70 -17.52 0.90
N SER A 180 -11.78 -16.62 0.57
CA SER A 180 -11.69 -16.06 -0.77
C SER A 180 -10.24 -15.77 -1.12
N ASP A 181 -9.94 -15.82 -2.41
CA ASP A 181 -8.62 -15.53 -2.92
C ASP A 181 -8.64 -14.25 -3.74
N SER A 182 -7.50 -13.56 -3.80
CA SER A 182 -7.30 -12.44 -4.70
C SER A 182 -5.86 -12.37 -5.20
N HIS A 183 -5.71 -11.81 -6.38
CA HIS A 183 -4.45 -11.66 -7.08
C HIS A 183 -4.18 -10.18 -7.28
N LEU A 184 -2.94 -9.76 -7.11
CA LEU A 184 -2.49 -8.40 -7.38
C LEU A 184 -1.19 -8.43 -8.15
N ALA A 185 -1.22 -7.88 -9.36
CA ALA A 185 -0.03 -7.64 -10.18
C ALA A 185 0.21 -6.14 -10.28
N LYS A 186 1.47 -5.71 -10.16
CA LYS A 186 1.89 -4.32 -10.39
C LYS A 186 3.12 -4.29 -11.28
N LEU A 187 3.11 -3.35 -12.21
CA LEU A 187 4.26 -2.98 -13.01
C LEU A 187 4.60 -1.52 -12.72
N ASN A 188 5.83 -1.29 -12.28
CA ASN A 188 6.36 0.02 -11.98
C ASN A 188 7.42 0.38 -13.02
N PHE A 189 7.36 1.61 -13.51
CA PHE A 189 8.28 2.13 -14.50
C PHE A 189 8.73 3.55 -14.14
N SER A 190 10.04 3.75 -14.06
CA SER A 190 10.66 5.06 -13.93
C SER A 190 11.28 5.48 -15.26
N ARG A 191 10.53 6.29 -16.02
CA ARG A 191 10.97 6.81 -17.33
C ARG A 191 12.03 7.90 -17.18
N GLU A 192 11.99 8.63 -16.07
CA GLU A 192 12.83 9.76 -15.71
C GLU A 192 13.01 9.81 -14.19
N ARG A 193 14.11 10.38 -13.69
CA ARG A 193 14.40 10.45 -12.24
C ARG A 193 13.25 11.09 -11.42
N SER A 194 12.45 11.95 -12.04
CA SER A 194 11.37 12.68 -11.38
C SER A 194 9.99 12.03 -11.49
N TYR A 195 9.86 10.87 -12.15
CA TYR A 195 8.57 10.22 -12.37
C TYR A 195 8.61 8.73 -12.02
N LEU A 196 7.52 8.27 -11.39
CA LEU A 196 7.22 6.86 -11.21
C LEU A 196 5.79 6.60 -11.68
N TYR A 197 5.66 5.67 -12.62
CA TYR A 197 4.39 5.17 -13.11
C TYR A 197 4.15 3.79 -12.53
N THR A 198 3.01 3.57 -11.91
CA THR A 198 2.54 2.25 -11.47
C THR A 198 1.29 1.90 -12.25
N LEU A 199 1.31 0.76 -12.92
CA LEU A 199 0.15 0.12 -13.49
C LEU A 199 -0.16 -1.11 -12.65
N GLY A 200 -1.41 -1.29 -12.27
CA GLY A 200 -1.81 -2.41 -11.45
C GLY A 200 -3.11 -3.05 -11.92
N TYR A 201 -3.17 -4.36 -11.68
CA TYR A 201 -4.34 -5.18 -11.91
C TYR A 201 -4.57 -6.06 -10.70
N ALA A 202 -5.81 -6.10 -10.21
CA ALA A 202 -6.23 -7.06 -9.21
C ALA A 202 -7.49 -7.81 -9.64
N ALA A 203 -7.59 -9.07 -9.22
CA ALA A 203 -8.70 -9.96 -9.55
C ALA A 203 -9.02 -10.90 -8.40
N GLY A 204 -10.30 -11.28 -8.25
CA GLY A 204 -10.78 -12.12 -7.14
C GLY A 204 -11.57 -11.30 -6.14
N SER A 205 -11.56 -11.66 -4.86
CA SER A 205 -12.14 -10.82 -3.79
C SER A 205 -11.34 -9.53 -3.59
N GLU A 206 -11.88 -8.48 -2.94
CA GLU A 206 -11.11 -7.26 -2.63
C GLU A 206 -10.21 -7.43 -1.37
N ALA A 207 -9.76 -8.66 -1.09
CA ALA A 207 -8.90 -9.00 0.04
C ALA A 207 -7.54 -8.28 0.04
N PHE A 208 -7.13 -7.68 -1.08
CA PHE A 208 -5.91 -6.88 -1.19
C PHE A 208 -6.06 -5.45 -0.64
N LEU A 209 -7.28 -4.98 -0.37
CA LEU A 209 -7.61 -3.66 0.19
C LEU A 209 -8.79 -3.76 1.17
N VAL A 210 -8.61 -4.53 2.23
CA VAL A 210 -9.65 -4.63 3.25
C VAL A 210 -9.71 -3.35 4.08
N GLU A 211 -10.72 -2.54 3.83
CA GLU A 211 -11.11 -1.43 4.70
C GLU A 211 -12.45 -1.72 5.40
N SER A 212 -13.30 -2.54 4.78
CA SER A 212 -14.58 -3.00 5.33
C SER A 212 -14.83 -4.47 5.05
N ARG A 213 -15.72 -5.11 5.82
CA ARG A 213 -16.14 -6.50 5.57
C ARG A 213 -16.78 -6.68 4.19
N GLN A 214 -17.58 -5.72 3.73
CA GLN A 214 -18.26 -5.79 2.44
C GLN A 214 -17.30 -5.92 1.25
N GLU A 215 -16.05 -5.45 1.39
CA GLU A 215 -14.99 -5.61 0.38
C GLU A 215 -14.41 -7.04 0.36
N ILE A 216 -14.50 -7.79 1.46
CA ILE A 216 -13.95 -9.15 1.60
C ILE A 216 -14.94 -10.22 1.11
N MET A 217 -16.23 -9.87 1.00
CA MET A 217 -17.27 -10.80 0.55
C MET A 217 -16.91 -11.44 -0.81
N ASP A 218 -17.42 -12.66 -1.04
CA ASP A 218 -17.19 -13.50 -2.23
C ASP A 218 -17.82 -12.92 -3.52
N VAL A 219 -17.45 -11.68 -3.82
CA VAL A 219 -17.84 -10.93 -5.00
C VAL A 219 -16.59 -10.82 -5.87
N GLU A 220 -16.60 -11.56 -6.96
CA GLU A 220 -15.54 -11.49 -7.96
C GLU A 220 -15.39 -10.04 -8.43
N THR A 221 -14.20 -9.49 -8.20
CA THR A 221 -13.85 -8.12 -8.51
C THR A 221 -12.70 -8.09 -9.49
N LYS A 222 -12.74 -7.16 -10.45
CA LYS A 222 -11.62 -6.84 -11.34
C LYS A 222 -11.28 -5.37 -11.20
N THR A 223 -10.06 -5.11 -10.78
CA THR A 223 -9.57 -3.75 -10.54
C THR A 223 -8.42 -3.44 -11.48
N PHE A 224 -8.50 -2.31 -12.16
CA PHE A 224 -7.38 -1.72 -12.88
C PHE A 224 -7.05 -0.40 -12.24
N PHE A 225 -5.77 -0.13 -11.99
CA PHE A 225 -5.36 1.15 -11.40
C PHE A 225 -4.06 1.67 -12.00
N VAL A 226 -3.94 2.98 -12.00
CA VAL A 226 -2.76 3.72 -12.41
C VAL A 226 -2.40 4.70 -11.30
N ILE A 227 -1.12 4.75 -10.95
CA ILE A 227 -0.56 5.75 -10.04
C ILE A 227 0.57 6.46 -10.77
N LEU A 228 0.56 7.78 -10.71
CA LEU A 228 1.62 8.64 -11.20
C LEU A 228 2.18 9.42 -10.02
N LYS A 229 3.44 9.17 -9.66
CA LYS A 229 4.19 10.04 -8.74
C LYS A 229 5.12 10.93 -9.53
N ARG A 230 5.16 12.21 -9.18
CA ARG A 230 6.08 13.20 -9.73
C ARG A 230 6.79 13.94 -8.61
N TRP A 231 8.13 13.92 -8.64
CA TRP A 231 8.96 14.78 -7.80
C TRP A 231 9.25 16.09 -8.53
N PHE A 232 8.87 17.21 -7.93
CA PHE A 232 9.24 18.54 -8.43
C PHE A 232 10.65 18.91 -7.98
N ASN A 233 11.02 18.46 -6.77
CA ASN A 233 12.38 18.51 -6.23
C ASN A 233 12.55 17.34 -5.22
N PRO A 234 13.75 17.11 -4.67
CA PRO A 234 13.97 15.99 -3.74
C PRO A 234 13.18 16.04 -2.43
N LYS A 235 12.55 17.17 -2.08
CA LYS A 235 11.78 17.39 -0.84
C LYS A 235 10.28 17.58 -1.09
N TRP A 236 9.82 17.48 -2.33
CA TRP A 236 8.43 17.75 -2.66
C TRP A 236 8.02 17.10 -3.97
N GLY A 237 6.86 16.44 -3.93
CA GLY A 237 6.19 15.92 -5.10
C GLY A 237 4.70 15.73 -4.88
N MET A 238 4.06 15.19 -5.91
CA MET A 238 2.66 14.86 -5.91
C MET A 238 2.43 13.46 -6.45
N ASN A 239 1.34 12.84 -6.02
CA ASN A 239 0.82 11.63 -6.60
C ASN A 239 -0.59 11.88 -7.15
N ILE A 240 -0.90 11.23 -8.25
CA ILE A 240 -2.26 11.14 -8.79
C ILE A 240 -2.52 9.65 -8.97
N ASN A 241 -3.70 9.20 -8.53
CA ASN A 241 -4.12 7.83 -8.70
C ASN A 241 -5.51 7.79 -9.33
N ALA A 242 -5.73 6.81 -10.18
CA ALA A 242 -7.01 6.54 -10.79
C ALA A 242 -7.23 5.04 -10.83
N SER A 243 -8.48 4.60 -10.64
CA SER A 243 -8.81 3.20 -10.76
C SER A 243 -10.24 2.96 -11.23
N TYR A 244 -10.44 1.75 -11.73
CA TYR A 244 -11.71 1.21 -12.16
C TYR A 244 -11.86 -0.16 -11.51
N HIS A 245 -12.96 -0.36 -10.80
CA HIS A 245 -13.32 -1.62 -10.16
C HIS A 245 -14.67 -2.08 -10.68
N ASP A 246 -14.70 -3.30 -11.18
CA ASP A 246 -15.91 -4.00 -11.61
C ASP A 246 -16.18 -5.12 -10.60
N ARG A 247 -17.17 -4.90 -9.71
CA ARG A 247 -17.63 -5.89 -8.76
C ARG A 247 -18.82 -6.63 -9.35
N LYS A 248 -18.60 -7.87 -9.77
CA LYS A 248 -19.57 -8.68 -10.50
C LYS A 248 -20.90 -8.78 -9.75
N ASN A 249 -21.99 -8.44 -10.43
CA ASN A 249 -23.36 -8.43 -9.88
C ASN A 249 -23.55 -7.53 -8.65
N SER A 250 -22.68 -6.54 -8.45
CA SER A 250 -22.78 -5.58 -7.35
C SER A 250 -22.78 -4.16 -7.90
N TYR A 251 -21.63 -3.51 -8.03
CA TYR A 251 -21.52 -2.13 -8.51
C TYR A 251 -20.24 -1.91 -9.29
N LEU A 252 -20.22 -0.83 -10.08
CA LEU A 252 -19.02 -0.29 -10.71
C LEU A 252 -18.49 0.87 -9.88
N LYS A 253 -17.18 0.90 -9.62
CA LYS A 253 -16.51 1.96 -8.86
C LYS A 253 -15.40 2.59 -9.69
N ARG A 254 -15.42 3.92 -9.82
CA ARG A 254 -14.39 4.70 -10.51
C ARG A 254 -13.76 5.66 -9.52
N SER A 255 -12.46 5.52 -9.30
CA SER A 255 -11.76 6.31 -8.28
C SER A 255 -10.79 7.28 -8.94
N ILE A 256 -10.72 8.50 -8.41
CA ILE A 256 -9.67 9.48 -8.72
C ILE A 256 -9.18 10.11 -7.42
N GLY A 257 -7.87 10.17 -7.25
CA GLY A 257 -7.26 10.74 -6.08
C GLY A 257 -5.99 11.51 -6.41
N ALA A 258 -5.67 12.44 -5.53
CA ALA A 258 -4.44 13.20 -5.58
C ALA A 258 -3.86 13.37 -4.18
N GLY A 259 -2.54 13.40 -4.10
CA GLY A 259 -1.82 13.62 -2.86
C GLY A 259 -0.52 14.37 -3.06
N HIS A 260 0.02 14.86 -1.96
CA HIS A 260 1.31 15.55 -1.89
C HIS A 260 2.21 14.81 -0.92
N PHE A 261 3.49 14.75 -1.28
CA PHE A 261 4.51 14.22 -0.39
C PHE A 261 5.69 15.17 -0.26
N PHE A 262 6.26 15.20 0.95
CA PHE A 262 7.32 16.11 1.39
C PHE A 262 8.45 15.32 2.06
#